data_AF-A0A9X1Z171-F1
#
_entry.id   AF-A0A9X1Z171-F1
#
_cell.length_a   1.000
_cell.length_b   1.000
_cell.length_c   1.000
_cell.angle_alpha   90.00
_cell.angle_beta   90.00
_cell.angle_gamma   90.00
#
_symmetry.space_group_name_H-M   'P 1'
#
loop_
_entity.id
_entity.type
_entity.pdbx_description
1 polymer ?
#
loop_
_entity_poly.entity_id
_entity_poly.type
_entity_poly.pdbx_seq_one_letter_code
_entity_poly.pdbx_strand_id
1 'polypeptide(L)'
;MKRAEVRQVVHDFISRQLDGNHDFADDVSLQALGLDKQDIEDLIFHLEDQFGLTAFTHEEDQLLKTASSANDLSRFLQQIARH
;
A
#
# COMPACT_ATOMS: atom_id res chain seq x y z
N MET A 1 9.15 -11.25 5.71
CA MET A 1 9.26 -9.80 6.03
C MET A 1 8.64 -9.48 7.39
N LYS A 2 9.01 -8.38 8.07
CA LYS A 2 8.29 -7.95 9.28
C LYS A 2 7.07 -7.12 8.87
N ARG A 3 5.91 -7.45 9.43
CA ARG A 3 4.64 -6.72 9.21
C ARG A 3 4.77 -5.20 9.42
N ALA A 4 5.70 -4.80 10.29
CA ALA A 4 6.00 -3.41 10.58
C ALA A 4 6.64 -2.67 9.41
N GLU A 5 7.54 -3.30 8.64
CA GLU A 5 8.24 -2.65 7.52
C GLU A 5 7.27 -2.31 6.40
N VAL A 6 6.43 -3.27 5.99
CA VAL A 6 5.39 -3.07 4.98
C VAL A 6 4.41 -1.98 5.39
N ARG A 7 3.92 -2.03 6.64
CA ARG A 7 2.99 -1.01 7.15
C ARG A 7 3.65 0.37 7.18
N GLN A 8 4.92 0.44 7.54
CA GLN A 8 5.66 1.69 7.60
C GLN A 8 5.87 2.29 6.21
N VAL A 9 6.18 1.49 5.18
CA VAL A 9 6.30 2.00 3.80
C VAL A 9 4.97 2.53 3.28
N VAL A 10 3.86 1.82 3.53
CA VAL A 10 2.51 2.29 3.18
C VAL A 10 2.20 3.60 3.92
N HIS A 11 2.50 3.66 5.22
CA HIS A 11 2.29 4.87 6.01
C HIS A 11 3.11 6.06 5.53
N ASP A 12 4.40 5.85 5.27
CA ASP A 12 5.32 6.88 4.78
C ASP A 12 4.89 7.39 3.40
N PHE A 13 4.42 6.51 2.52
CA PHE A 13 3.92 6.90 1.19
C PHE A 13 2.67 7.77 1.30
N ILE A 14 1.68 7.31 2.07
CA ILE A 14 0.44 8.06 2.29
C ILE A 14 0.74 9.39 2.98
N SER A 15 1.62 9.40 3.98
CA SER A 15 2.00 10.63 4.66
C SER A 15 2.65 11.62 3.70
N ARG A 16 3.52 11.16 2.78
CA ARG A 16 4.10 12.03 1.74
C ARG A 16 3.03 12.64 0.83
N GLN A 17 2.00 11.87 0.46
CA GLN A 17 0.87 12.38 -0.32
C GLN A 17 0.00 13.37 0.46
N LEU A 18 -0.06 13.24 1.78
CA LEU A 18 -0.77 14.16 2.68
C LEU A 18 0.10 15.31 3.21
N ASP A 19 1.14 15.72 2.47
CA ASP A 19 2.08 16.79 2.86
C ASP A 19 2.71 16.58 4.27
N GLY A 20 2.97 15.32 4.64
CA GLY A 20 3.58 14.93 5.90
C GLY A 20 2.58 14.71 7.05
N ASN A 21 1.27 14.72 6.78
CA ASN A 21 0.28 14.36 7.79
C ASN A 21 0.33 12.85 8.08
N HIS A 22 0.68 12.48 9.30
CA HIS A 22 0.66 11.10 9.79
C HIS A 22 -0.62 10.77 10.57
N ASP A 23 -1.52 11.74 10.75
CA ASP A 23 -2.73 11.61 11.56
C ASP A 23 -3.90 11.05 10.72
N PHE A 24 -3.64 9.94 10.02
CA PHE A 24 -4.67 9.18 9.31
C PHE A 24 -4.81 7.79 9.94
N ALA A 25 -6.06 7.40 10.18
CA ALA A 25 -6.36 6.07 10.72
C ALA A 25 -6.12 5.01 9.64
N ASP A 26 -5.57 3.84 9.98
CA ASP A 26 -5.35 2.77 8.99
C ASP A 26 -6.66 2.27 8.33
N ASP A 27 -7.80 2.42 8.99
CA ASP A 27 -9.13 2.05 8.48
C ASP A 27 -9.71 3.08 7.47
N VAL A 28 -9.06 4.22 7.29
CA VAL A 28 -9.50 5.19 6.29
C VAL A 28 -9.32 4.64 4.88
N SER A 29 -10.26 4.96 4.01
CA SER A 29 -10.17 4.53 2.62
C SER A 29 -9.08 5.27 1.87
N LEU A 30 -8.35 4.59 0.99
CA LEU A 30 -7.29 5.23 0.19
C LEU A 30 -7.85 6.39 -0.65
N GLN A 31 -9.01 6.20 -1.27
CA GLN A 31 -9.73 7.26 -1.99
C GLN A 31 -10.14 8.43 -1.08
N ALA A 32 -10.46 8.17 0.20
CA ALA A 32 -10.81 9.23 1.15
C ALA A 32 -9.59 10.06 1.59
N LEU A 33 -8.38 9.51 1.41
CA LEU A 33 -7.12 10.22 1.57
C LEU A 33 -6.68 10.95 0.29
N GLY A 34 -7.45 10.84 -0.80
CA GLY A 34 -7.09 11.42 -2.09
C GLY A 34 -6.08 10.58 -2.87
N LEU A 35 -5.91 9.30 -2.53
CA LEU A 35 -5.08 8.38 -3.32
C LEU A 35 -5.92 7.85 -4.47
N ASP A 36 -5.50 8.20 -5.68
CA ASP A 36 -6.05 7.67 -6.91
C ASP A 36 -5.41 6.34 -7.29
N LYS A 37 -5.98 5.69 -8.32
CA LYS A 37 -5.46 4.44 -8.86
C LYS A 37 -3.96 4.51 -9.16
N GLN A 38 -3.50 5.63 -9.70
CA GLN A 38 -2.12 5.86 -10.07
C GLN A 38 -1.19 5.95 -8.86
N ASP A 39 -1.64 6.55 -7.75
CA ASP A 39 -0.85 6.58 -6.51
C ASP A 39 -0.70 5.17 -5.92
N ILE A 40 -1.74 4.34 -6.04
CA ILE A 40 -1.69 2.94 -5.60
C ILE A 40 -0.72 2.12 -6.48
N GLU A 41 -0.75 2.34 -7.80
CA GLU A 41 0.21 1.73 -8.73
C GLU A 41 1.66 2.13 -8.42
N ASP A 42 1.92 3.42 -8.17
CA ASP A 42 3.25 3.91 -7.80
C ASP A 42 3.73 3.33 -6.46
N LEU A 43 2.84 3.19 -5.48
CA LEU A 43 3.13 2.53 -4.21
C LEU A 43 3.53 1.06 -4.43
N ILE A 44 2.77 0.33 -5.24
CA ILE A 44 3.07 -1.07 -5.56
C ILE A 44 4.42 -1.18 -6.26
N PHE A 45 4.68 -0.35 -7.26
CA PHE A 45 5.94 -0.35 -8.00
C PHE A 45 7.14 -0.05 -7.07
N HIS A 46 6.96 0.89 -6.14
CA HIS A 46 7.99 1.18 -5.14
C HIS A 46 8.25 0.01 -4.19
N LEU A 47 7.20 -0.73 -3.82
CA LEU A 47 7.29 -1.92 -3.00
C LEU A 47 7.93 -3.08 -3.77
N GLU A 48 7.63 -3.26 -5.05
CA GLU A 48 8.29 -4.21 -5.94
C GLU A 48 9.79 -3.96 -6.02
N ASP A 49 10.19 -2.71 -6.25
CA ASP A 49 11.60 -2.31 -6.32
C ASP A 49 12.32 -2.45 -4.98
N GLN A 50 11.71 -1.96 -3.88
CA GLN A 50 12.32 -2.07 -2.55
C GLN A 50 12.44 -3.52 -2.05
N PHE A 51 11.44 -4.35 -2.32
CA PHE A 51 11.37 -5.70 -1.77
C PHE A 51 11.73 -6.80 -2.77
N GLY A 52 12.07 -6.44 -4.01
CA GLY A 52 12.42 -7.38 -5.08
C GLY A 52 11.28 -8.34 -5.42
N LEU A 53 10.04 -7.92 -5.20
CA LEU A 53 8.85 -8.73 -5.47
C LEU A 53 8.51 -8.61 -6.95
N THR A 54 8.49 -9.72 -7.69
CA THR A 54 8.20 -9.75 -9.14
C THR A 54 6.74 -10.09 -9.46
N ALA A 55 5.84 -9.99 -8.48
CA ALA A 55 4.57 -10.73 -8.49
C ALA A 55 3.31 -9.89 -8.77
N PHE A 56 3.39 -8.62 -9.16
CA PHE A 56 2.19 -7.78 -9.07
C PHE A 56 1.26 -7.75 -10.29
N THR A 57 1.57 -8.30 -11.47
CA THR A 57 0.66 -8.13 -12.63
C THR A 57 -0.76 -8.70 -12.52
N HIS A 58 -1.05 -9.66 -11.62
CA HIS A 58 -2.40 -10.23 -11.44
C HIS A 58 -2.99 -9.95 -10.05
N GLU A 59 -2.14 -9.93 -9.03
CA GLU A 59 -2.51 -9.61 -7.66
C GLU A 59 -2.75 -8.10 -7.46
N GLU A 60 -2.12 -7.24 -8.25
CA GLU A 60 -2.38 -5.79 -8.30
C GLU A 60 -3.79 -5.46 -8.76
N ASP A 61 -4.31 -6.14 -9.80
CA ASP A 61 -5.66 -5.87 -10.28
C ASP A 61 -6.70 -6.29 -9.22
N GLN A 62 -6.41 -7.35 -8.47
CA GLN A 62 -7.24 -7.76 -7.34
C GLN A 62 -7.07 -6.81 -6.14
N LEU A 63 -5.86 -6.33 -5.85
CA LEU A 63 -5.58 -5.32 -4.84
C LEU A 63 -6.33 -4.02 -5.17
N LEU A 64 -6.21 -3.49 -6.39
CA LEU A 64 -6.93 -2.30 -6.85
C LEU A 64 -8.46 -2.46 -6.72
N LYS A 65 -8.96 -3.69 -6.85
CA LYS A 65 -10.40 -4.00 -6.70
C LYS A 65 -10.85 -4.21 -5.25
N THR A 66 -9.96 -4.62 -4.34
CA THR A 66 -10.33 -5.03 -2.97
C THR A 66 -9.75 -4.16 -1.87
N ALA A 67 -8.57 -3.58 -2.07
CA ALA A 67 -7.91 -2.69 -1.12
C ALA A 67 -8.64 -1.35 -1.10
N SER A 68 -9.62 -1.26 -0.20
CA SER A 68 -10.37 -0.04 0.01
C SER A 68 -9.68 0.88 1.02
N SER A 69 -8.82 0.33 1.90
CA SER A 69 -8.16 1.03 3.02
C SER A 69 -6.64 0.76 3.12
N ALA A 70 -5.92 1.61 3.86
CA ALA A 70 -4.49 1.41 4.15
C ALA A 70 -4.23 0.11 4.94
N ASN A 71 -5.18 -0.30 5.78
CA ASN A 71 -5.15 -1.56 6.51
C ASN A 71 -5.31 -2.77 5.58
N ASP A 72 -6.21 -2.71 4.60
CA ASP A 72 -6.38 -3.77 3.60
C ASP A 72 -5.11 -3.92 2.75
N LEU A 73 -4.55 -2.80 2.31
CA LEU A 73 -3.32 -2.77 1.52
C LEU A 73 -2.13 -3.34 2.33
N SER A 74 -2.00 -2.94 3.60
CA SER A 74 -1.01 -3.51 4.53
C SER A 74 -1.19 -5.01 4.75
N ARG A 75 -2.43 -5.51 4.88
CA ARG A 75 -2.72 -6.94 5.04
C ARG A 75 -2.40 -7.74 3.79
N PHE A 76 -2.74 -7.22 2.63
CA PHE A 76 -2.50 -7.88 1.35
C PHE A 76 -1.00 -8.02 1.08
N LEU A 77 -0.25 -6.93 1.26
CA LEU A 77 1.20 -6.95 1.14
C LEU A 77 1.85 -7.91 2.14
N GLN A 78 1.32 -8.04 3.35
CA GLN A 78 1.77 -9.05 4.31
C GLN A 78 1.51 -10.49 3.84
N GLN A 79 0.43 -10.72 3.09
CA GLN A 79 0.10 -12.04 2.56
C GLN A 79 1.06 -12.43 1.44
N ILE A 80 1.40 -11.50 0.55
CA ILE A 80 2.37 -11.72 -0.53
C ILE A 80 3.79 -11.87 0.02
N ALA A 81 4.19 -11.00 0.96
CA ALA A 81 5.49 -11.02 1.64
C ALA A 81 5.82 -12.30 2.44
N ARG A 82 4.83 -13.19 2.59
CA ARG A 82 4.95 -14.47 3.31
C ARG A 82 5.25 -15.63 2.35
N HIS A 83 5.01 -15.46 1.06
CA HIS A 83 5.35 -16.41 0.00
C HIS A 83 6.73 -16.09 -0.60
#